data_AF-A0A941M6F7-F1
#
_entry.id   AF-A0A941M6F7-F1
#
_cell.length_a   1.000
_cell.length_b   1.000
_cell.length_c   1.000
_cell.angle_alpha   90.00
_cell.angle_beta   90.00
_cell.angle_gamma   90.00
#
_symmetry.space_group_name_H-M   'P 1'
#
loop_
_entity.id
_entity.type
_entity.pdbx_description
1 polymer ?
#
loop_
_entity_poly.entity_id
_entity_poly.type
_entity_poly.pdbx_seq_one_letter_code
_entity_poly.pdbx_strand_id
1 'polypeptide(L)'
;MVKFLVKNILFSCLAAFLLSIPLVSILAMDSFDIKEEVVSAKSITPKTQAEAKDIVISTTEKVYAQINRNWHYVPAGLNQMKTESAFWEPKWVNIEGISAPTLILQTSPETLMDALQDLIKKPALLECTIALTTVKIFCLRELFGPDQFNHYATEFFKILQDDLTFKTEDFFHELPNQFLTRVQGESAIPGSITYITNLPNYASFKPQGNARGSNVVCTAPSQYLGFSAIYRTGPQSIVVIESQDLDLYCDPTDVERNHEEHARLSKIFKRTPSLFVESRRKAQQEIDFYQFFDLEELQQFVEKGEIYT
;
A
#
# COMPACT_ATOMS: atom_id res chain seq x y z
N MET A 1 -13.50 -6.35 64.26
CA MET A 1 -12.74 -6.25 65.53
C MET A 1 -11.28 -6.37 65.12
N VAL A 2 -10.40 -5.36 65.12
CA VAL A 2 -10.04 -4.25 66.01
C VAL A 2 -9.27 -3.26 65.09
N LYS A 3 -9.73 -2.03 64.78
CA LYS A 3 -9.56 -0.75 65.52
C LYS A 3 -8.11 -0.44 65.95
N PHE A 4 -7.47 0.57 65.33
CA PHE A 4 -6.89 1.81 65.93
C PHE A 4 -5.41 1.98 65.46
N LEU A 5 -4.75 3.14 65.34
CA LEU A 5 -5.11 4.56 65.39
C LEU A 5 -3.83 5.38 65.06
N VAL A 6 -3.98 6.35 64.15
CA VAL A 6 -3.43 7.73 64.10
C VAL A 6 -2.30 8.13 65.07
N LYS A 7 -1.25 8.80 64.54
CA LYS A 7 -0.88 10.20 64.86
C LYS A 7 0.26 10.68 63.95
N ASN A 8 0.19 11.75 63.14
CA ASN A 8 -0.19 13.17 63.30
C ASN A 8 1.06 14.08 63.32
N ILE A 9 0.92 15.23 62.65
CA ILE A 9 1.45 16.58 62.98
C ILE A 9 2.58 17.18 62.11
N LEU A 10 2.13 18.13 61.25
CA LEU A 10 2.55 19.56 61.06
C LEU A 10 4.01 19.88 60.65
N PHE A 11 4.38 20.95 59.95
CA PHE A 11 3.77 22.19 59.38
C PHE A 11 4.82 22.75 58.38
N SER A 12 4.43 23.04 57.13
CA SER A 12 4.24 24.38 56.52
C SER A 12 5.46 25.31 56.37
N CYS A 13 5.70 25.77 55.13
CA CYS A 13 5.57 27.16 54.65
C CYS A 13 6.25 27.26 53.26
N LEU A 14 5.54 27.37 52.12
CA LEU A 14 4.76 28.49 51.55
C LEU A 14 5.63 29.65 51.02
N ALA A 15 5.71 29.76 49.68
CA ALA A 15 5.63 30.98 48.85
C ALA A 15 5.94 30.57 47.38
N ALA A 16 4.96 30.23 46.55
CA ALA A 16 3.98 31.09 45.87
C ALA A 16 4.60 32.03 44.82
N PHE A 17 4.39 31.69 43.54
CA PHE A 17 3.87 32.66 42.57
C PHE A 17 2.80 31.99 41.69
N LEU A 18 1.57 32.38 42.00
CA LEU A 18 0.27 32.27 41.32
C LEU A 18 0.30 33.12 40.02
N LEU A 19 -0.59 33.10 39.03
CA LEU A 19 -1.93 32.56 38.68
C LEU A 19 -2.09 32.89 37.17
N SER A 20 -2.88 32.20 36.34
CA SER A 20 -4.34 32.41 36.31
C SER A 20 -5.10 31.31 35.54
N ILE A 21 -6.10 30.80 36.26
CA ILE A 21 -7.24 29.88 36.00
C ILE A 21 -8.39 30.79 35.38
N PRO A 22 -9.53 30.33 34.79
CA PRO A 22 -10.31 29.26 35.38
C PRO A 22 -11.15 28.29 34.55
N LEU A 23 -11.29 27.12 35.19
CA LEU A 23 -12.39 26.18 35.07
C LEU A 23 -13.48 26.56 36.09
N VAL A 24 -14.74 26.47 35.68
CA VAL A 24 -15.87 25.76 36.32
C VAL A 24 -17.17 26.53 36.09
N SER A 25 -18.09 25.89 35.37
CA SER A 25 -19.50 25.83 35.75
C SER A 25 -19.98 24.40 35.50
N ILE A 26 -20.32 23.70 36.57
CA ILE A 26 -21.13 22.49 36.56
C ILE A 26 -22.58 22.92 36.33
N LEU A 27 -23.31 22.25 35.43
CA LEU A 27 -24.74 22.00 35.57
C LEU A 27 -25.15 20.85 34.64
N ALA A 28 -26.03 20.01 35.18
CA ALA A 28 -26.58 18.79 34.62
C ALA A 28 -27.22 18.99 33.23
N MET A 29 -27.21 17.94 32.41
CA MET A 29 -28.42 17.26 31.91
C MET A 29 -28.04 16.21 30.87
N ASP A 30 -28.77 15.10 30.94
CA ASP A 30 -28.90 13.99 30.01
C ASP A 30 -27.68 13.09 29.77
N SER A 31 -27.73 11.94 30.45
CA SER A 31 -27.23 10.68 29.94
C SER A 31 -27.74 10.46 28.52
N PHE A 32 -26.92 10.80 27.52
CA PHE A 32 -27.07 10.20 26.21
C PHE A 32 -26.71 8.73 26.36
N ASP A 33 -27.76 7.91 26.52
CA ASP A 33 -27.80 6.56 25.97
C ASP A 33 -27.42 6.72 24.49
N ILE A 34 -26.11 6.67 24.21
CA ILE A 34 -25.64 6.29 22.89
C ILE A 34 -26.00 4.82 22.84
N LYS A 35 -27.23 4.54 22.39
CA LYS A 35 -27.46 3.32 21.64
C LYS A 35 -26.33 3.29 20.63
N GLU A 36 -25.42 2.32 20.77
CA GLU A 36 -24.66 1.85 19.64
C GLU A 36 -25.70 1.48 18.59
N GLU A 37 -26.03 2.46 17.76
CA GLU A 37 -26.68 2.22 16.50
C GLU A 37 -25.62 1.42 15.75
N VAL A 38 -25.77 0.10 15.82
CA VAL A 38 -25.19 -0.82 14.84
C VAL A 38 -25.83 -0.37 13.52
N VAL A 39 -25.26 0.67 12.93
CA VAL A 39 -25.48 1.01 11.54
C VAL A 39 -24.88 -0.18 10.83
N SER A 40 -25.71 -1.19 10.52
CA SER A 40 -25.31 -2.20 9.55
C SER A 40 -24.93 -1.39 8.33
N ALA A 41 -23.63 -1.35 8.02
CA ALA A 41 -23.17 -0.76 6.78
C ALA A 41 -23.90 -1.55 5.70
N LYS A 42 -24.97 -0.98 5.13
CA LYS A 42 -25.60 -1.52 3.94
C LYS A 42 -24.46 -1.80 2.99
N SER A 43 -24.33 -3.04 2.51
CA SER A 43 -23.44 -3.36 1.40
C SER A 43 -23.68 -2.32 0.30
N ILE A 44 -22.67 -1.51 0.03
CA ILE A 44 -22.66 -0.57 -1.10
C ILE A 44 -21.58 -1.08 -2.04
N THR A 45 -21.74 -2.31 -2.54
CA THR A 45 -21.01 -2.73 -3.73
C THR A 45 -21.24 -1.66 -4.79
N PRO A 46 -20.19 -1.13 -5.44
CA PRO A 46 -20.36 -0.07 -6.44
C PRO A 46 -21.30 -0.55 -7.55
N LYS A 47 -22.09 0.37 -8.09
CA LYS A 47 -23.03 0.11 -9.19
C LYS A 47 -22.44 0.49 -10.54
N THR A 48 -21.40 1.32 -10.55
CA THR A 48 -20.76 1.80 -11.77
C THR A 48 -19.24 1.77 -11.66
N GLN A 49 -18.55 1.66 -12.80
CA GLN A 49 -17.09 1.67 -12.83
C GLN A 49 -16.51 2.99 -12.30
N ALA A 50 -17.27 4.09 -12.45
CA ALA A 50 -16.89 5.39 -11.90
C ALA A 50 -16.88 5.38 -10.36
N GLU A 51 -17.90 4.80 -9.73
CA GLU A 51 -17.94 4.63 -8.27
C GLU A 51 -16.80 3.72 -7.78
N ALA A 52 -16.57 2.59 -8.46
CA ALA A 52 -15.49 1.67 -8.13
C ALA A 52 -14.12 2.37 -8.20
N LYS A 53 -13.88 3.16 -9.25
CA LYS A 53 -12.69 4.01 -9.39
C LYS A 53 -12.53 4.96 -8.20
N ASP A 54 -13.58 5.68 -7.81
CA ASP A 54 -13.49 6.68 -6.74
C ASP A 54 -13.20 6.02 -5.38
N ILE A 55 -13.76 4.82 -5.14
CA ILE A 55 -13.42 3.98 -3.99
C ILE A 55 -11.95 3.56 -4.04
N VAL A 56 -11.45 3.09 -5.18
CA VAL A 56 -10.05 2.67 -5.34
C VAL A 56 -9.09 3.83 -5.08
N ILE A 57 -9.35 5.01 -5.65
CA ILE A 57 -8.50 6.20 -5.47
C ILE A 57 -8.47 6.62 -4.00
N SER A 58 -9.63 6.83 -3.39
CA SER A 58 -9.73 7.28 -2.00
C SER A 58 -9.13 6.27 -1.01
N THR A 59 -9.34 4.98 -1.25
CA THR A 59 -8.77 3.90 -0.43
C THR A 59 -7.25 3.84 -0.59
N THR A 60 -6.75 3.95 -1.82
CA THR A 60 -5.32 3.98 -2.11
C THR A 60 -4.63 5.10 -1.35
N GLU A 61 -5.15 6.33 -1.42
CA GLU A 61 -4.56 7.48 -0.73
C GLU A 61 -4.50 7.29 0.79
N LYS A 62 -5.59 6.79 1.38
CA LYS A 62 -5.67 6.50 2.82
C LYS A 62 -4.68 5.41 3.24
N VAL A 63 -4.65 4.30 2.51
CA VAL A 63 -3.77 3.15 2.81
C VAL A 63 -2.32 3.53 2.61
N TYR A 64 -2.02 4.24 1.54
CA TYR A 64 -0.68 4.76 1.25
C TYR A 64 -0.15 5.65 2.36
N ALA A 65 -0.98 6.57 2.88
CA ALA A 65 -0.58 7.42 4.00
C ALA A 65 -0.22 6.60 5.25
N GLN A 66 -0.90 5.48 5.50
CA GLN A 66 -0.57 4.58 6.62
C GLN A 66 0.71 3.79 6.36
N ILE A 67 0.86 3.24 5.15
CA ILE A 67 2.10 2.58 4.71
C ILE A 67 3.28 3.54 4.88
N ASN A 68 3.21 4.77 4.38
CA ASN A 68 4.32 5.72 4.49
C ASN A 68 4.63 6.16 5.93
N ARG A 69 3.63 6.14 6.82
CA ARG A 69 3.84 6.43 8.24
C ARG A 69 4.56 5.30 8.96
N ASN A 70 4.26 4.05 8.61
CA ASN A 70 4.73 2.89 9.36
C ASN A 70 5.88 2.13 8.67
N TRP A 71 6.02 2.23 7.35
CA TRP A 71 6.97 1.45 6.58
C TRP A 71 8.15 2.29 6.07
N HIS A 72 9.26 1.59 5.79
CA HIS A 72 10.28 2.06 4.87
C HIS A 72 10.44 1.11 3.69
N TYR A 73 10.59 1.68 2.51
CA TYR A 73 10.80 0.90 1.29
C TYR A 73 12.22 0.35 1.21
N VAL A 74 12.33 -0.95 0.91
CA VAL A 74 13.60 -1.63 0.63
C VAL A 74 13.79 -1.72 -0.89
N PRO A 75 14.98 -1.38 -1.42
CA PRO A 75 15.35 -1.63 -2.81
C PRO A 75 15.16 -3.10 -3.22
N ALA A 76 14.69 -3.34 -4.45
CA ALA A 76 14.66 -4.68 -5.01
C ALA A 76 16.07 -5.30 -5.00
N GLY A 77 16.20 -6.56 -4.59
CA GLY A 77 17.48 -7.29 -4.54
C GLY A 77 18.26 -7.21 -3.22
N LEU A 78 17.80 -6.41 -2.24
CA LEU A 78 18.33 -6.45 -0.88
C LEU A 78 17.48 -7.37 0.01
N ASN A 79 18.08 -8.44 0.54
CA ASN A 79 17.42 -9.44 1.40
C ASN A 79 17.11 -8.96 2.83
N GLN A 80 16.81 -7.68 3.03
CA GLN A 80 16.63 -7.07 4.35
C GLN A 80 15.17 -6.76 4.70
N MET A 81 14.21 -7.40 4.01
CA MET A 81 12.81 -7.22 4.33
C MET A 81 12.50 -7.75 5.74
N LYS A 82 11.76 -6.98 6.53
CA LYS A 82 11.37 -7.33 7.90
C LYS A 82 10.08 -6.63 8.29
N THR A 83 9.34 -7.18 9.25
CA THR A 83 8.16 -6.54 9.84
C THR A 83 8.07 -6.88 11.31
N GLU A 84 7.48 -5.99 12.10
CA GLU A 84 7.11 -6.26 13.50
C GLU A 84 5.76 -6.98 13.63
N SER A 85 5.13 -7.34 12.51
CA SER A 85 3.93 -8.16 12.49
C SER A 85 4.17 -9.53 13.11
N ALA A 86 3.23 -9.99 13.93
CA ALA A 86 3.19 -11.37 14.40
C ALA A 86 2.48 -12.30 13.41
N PHE A 87 1.85 -11.76 12.37
CA PHE A 87 1.03 -12.51 11.41
C PHE A 87 1.72 -12.73 10.06
N TRP A 88 2.68 -11.87 9.70
CA TRP A 88 3.27 -11.86 8.37
C TRP A 88 4.78 -12.06 8.40
N GLU A 89 5.26 -13.01 7.60
CA GLU A 89 6.68 -13.24 7.37
C GLU A 89 7.07 -12.77 5.96
N PRO A 90 8.00 -11.81 5.80
CA PRO A 90 8.42 -11.35 4.49
C PRO A 90 9.39 -12.33 3.85
N LYS A 91 9.15 -12.70 2.59
CA LYS A 91 10.01 -13.60 1.82
C LYS A 91 10.17 -13.19 0.37
N TRP A 92 11.23 -13.69 -0.24
CA TRP A 92 11.35 -13.80 -1.69
C TRP A 92 10.89 -15.19 -2.09
N VAL A 93 9.83 -15.26 -2.88
CA VAL A 93 9.33 -16.52 -3.45
C VAL A 93 9.69 -16.59 -4.92
N ASN A 94 9.78 -17.80 -5.44
CA ASN A 94 10.04 -18.03 -6.87
C ASN A 94 8.74 -18.47 -7.53
N ILE A 95 8.12 -17.54 -8.26
CA ILE A 95 6.89 -17.75 -9.01
C ILE A 95 7.31 -17.88 -10.48
N GLU A 96 7.16 -19.08 -11.05
CA GLU A 96 7.45 -19.35 -12.46
C GLU A 96 8.87 -18.95 -12.95
N GLY A 97 9.87 -19.04 -12.07
CA GLY A 97 11.25 -18.66 -12.39
C GLY A 97 11.58 -17.18 -12.12
N ILE A 98 10.60 -16.40 -11.66
CA ILE A 98 10.75 -15.01 -11.28
C ILE A 98 10.75 -14.90 -9.75
N SER A 99 11.81 -14.29 -9.20
CA SER A 99 11.85 -14.00 -7.77
C SER A 99 11.00 -12.76 -7.47
N ALA A 100 9.96 -12.92 -6.64
CA ALA A 100 9.05 -11.85 -6.25
C ALA A 100 9.00 -11.70 -4.72
N PRO A 101 8.97 -10.45 -4.20
CA PRO A 101 8.80 -10.22 -2.77
C PRO A 101 7.34 -10.45 -2.38
N THR A 102 7.10 -11.10 -1.25
CA THR A 102 5.76 -11.43 -0.73
C THR A 102 5.70 -11.39 0.80
N LEU A 103 4.50 -11.51 1.35
CA LEU A 103 4.23 -11.75 2.77
C LEU A 103 3.53 -13.12 2.93
N ILE A 104 4.15 -14.00 3.72
CA ILE A 104 3.59 -15.30 4.06
C ILE A 104 2.74 -15.16 5.32
N LEU A 105 1.50 -15.61 5.26
CA LEU A 105 0.58 -15.59 6.39
C LEU A 105 0.94 -16.72 7.39
N GLN A 106 1.13 -16.36 8.66
CA GLN A 106 1.55 -17.25 9.76
C GLN A 106 0.42 -17.46 10.78
N THR A 107 -0.83 -17.50 10.33
CA THR A 107 -2.00 -17.45 11.22
C THR A 107 -3.10 -18.42 10.84
N SER A 108 -4.10 -18.56 11.70
CA SER A 108 -5.29 -19.38 11.48
C SER A 108 -6.45 -18.55 10.89
N PRO A 109 -7.47 -19.17 10.29
CA PRO A 109 -8.58 -18.44 9.69
C PRO A 109 -9.29 -17.45 10.64
N GLU A 110 -9.36 -17.77 11.94
CA GLU A 110 -10.05 -16.95 12.95
C GLU A 110 -9.40 -15.58 13.18
N THR A 111 -8.10 -15.45 12.92
CA THR A 111 -7.32 -14.22 13.11
C THR A 111 -6.96 -13.54 11.79
N LEU A 112 -7.52 -14.02 10.66
CA LEU A 112 -7.21 -13.49 9.33
C LEU A 112 -7.52 -11.99 9.21
N MET A 113 -8.62 -11.53 9.78
CA MET A 113 -8.99 -10.10 9.68
C MET A 113 -8.05 -9.21 10.49
N ASP A 114 -7.60 -9.68 11.65
CA ASP A 114 -6.59 -8.99 12.44
C ASP A 114 -5.27 -8.93 11.66
N ALA A 115 -4.88 -10.03 11.01
CA ALA A 115 -3.71 -10.07 10.15
C ALA A 115 -3.79 -9.08 8.98
N LEU A 116 -4.91 -9.04 8.24
CA LEU A 116 -5.07 -8.11 7.12
C LEU A 116 -5.05 -6.64 7.57
N GLN A 117 -5.65 -6.33 8.73
CA GLN A 117 -5.55 -4.98 9.31
C GLN A 117 -4.13 -4.65 9.80
N ASP A 118 -3.37 -5.64 10.22
CA ASP A 118 -2.00 -5.49 10.74
C ASP A 118 -1.01 -5.04 9.65
N LEU A 119 -1.27 -5.40 8.38
CA LEU A 119 -0.43 -5.04 7.22
C LEU A 119 0.01 -3.56 7.28
N ILE A 120 -0.93 -2.65 7.51
CA ILE A 120 -0.66 -1.21 7.44
C ILE A 120 -0.41 -0.55 8.80
N LYS A 121 -0.51 -1.31 9.91
CA LYS A 121 -0.42 -0.78 11.28
C LYS A 121 0.97 -0.92 11.89
N LYS A 122 1.77 -1.90 11.45
CA LYS A 122 3.06 -2.22 12.07
C LYS A 122 4.25 -1.61 11.34
N PRO A 123 5.31 -1.27 12.08
CA PRO A 123 6.58 -0.92 11.47
C PRO A 123 7.12 -2.03 10.57
N ALA A 124 7.55 -1.67 9.37
CA ALA A 124 8.08 -2.64 8.42
C ALA A 124 9.15 -2.05 7.48
N LEU A 125 10.05 -2.91 7.00
CA LEU A 125 10.94 -2.66 5.87
C LEU A 125 10.52 -3.61 4.74
N LEU A 126 9.83 -3.11 3.71
CA LEU A 126 9.21 -3.96 2.67
C LEU A 126 9.40 -3.37 1.27
N GLU A 127 9.27 -4.20 0.24
CA GLU A 127 9.42 -3.82 -1.17
C GLU A 127 8.13 -3.14 -1.72
N CYS A 128 8.25 -2.33 -2.79
CA CYS A 128 7.12 -1.59 -3.38
C CYS A 128 5.97 -2.49 -3.86
N THR A 129 6.28 -3.69 -4.34
CA THR A 129 5.31 -4.67 -4.82
C THR A 129 4.41 -5.15 -3.68
N ILE A 130 4.98 -5.34 -2.47
CA ILE A 130 4.21 -5.69 -1.27
C ILE A 130 3.26 -4.55 -0.89
N ALA A 131 3.70 -3.29 -1.00
CA ALA A 131 2.84 -2.14 -0.76
C ALA A 131 1.68 -2.06 -1.77
N LEU A 132 1.95 -2.34 -3.05
CA LEU A 132 0.92 -2.37 -4.08
C LEU A 132 -0.14 -3.45 -3.79
N THR A 133 0.29 -4.68 -3.50
CA THR A 133 -0.64 -5.77 -3.17
C THR A 133 -1.44 -5.47 -1.91
N THR A 134 -0.83 -4.85 -0.90
CA THR A 134 -1.53 -4.37 0.29
C THR A 134 -2.63 -3.38 -0.08
N VAL A 135 -2.35 -2.39 -0.93
CA VAL A 135 -3.38 -1.47 -1.42
C VAL A 135 -4.50 -2.20 -2.16
N LYS A 136 -4.18 -3.15 -3.04
CA LYS A 136 -5.18 -3.95 -3.76
C LYS A 136 -6.13 -4.66 -2.79
N ILE A 137 -5.61 -5.28 -1.74
CA ILE A 137 -6.41 -5.97 -0.70
C ILE A 137 -7.37 -5.00 -0.01
N PHE A 138 -6.90 -3.83 0.41
CA PHE A 138 -7.75 -2.84 1.07
C PHE A 138 -8.79 -2.23 0.10
N CYS A 139 -8.43 -1.99 -1.16
CA CYS A 139 -9.38 -1.57 -2.18
C CYS A 139 -10.48 -2.62 -2.37
N LEU A 140 -10.11 -3.90 -2.48
CA LEU A 140 -11.09 -4.99 -2.59
C LEU A 140 -12.04 -5.03 -1.38
N ARG A 141 -11.49 -4.84 -0.16
CA ARG A 141 -12.31 -4.76 1.06
C ARG A 141 -13.33 -3.63 1.01
N GLU A 142 -12.95 -2.45 0.54
CA GLU A 142 -13.88 -1.31 0.45
C GLU A 142 -14.87 -1.48 -0.71
N LEU A 143 -14.49 -2.17 -1.79
CA LEU A 143 -15.37 -2.49 -2.92
C LEU A 143 -16.47 -3.50 -2.57
N PHE A 144 -16.16 -4.52 -1.76
CA PHE A 144 -17.15 -5.48 -1.26
C PHE A 144 -17.91 -5.00 -0.03
N GLY A 145 -17.29 -4.14 0.77
CA GLY A 145 -17.68 -3.90 2.15
C GLY A 145 -17.08 -4.96 3.10
N PRO A 146 -16.96 -4.61 4.40
CA PRO A 146 -16.19 -5.40 5.36
C PRO A 146 -16.72 -6.83 5.53
N ASP A 147 -18.03 -7.03 5.68
CA ASP A 147 -18.57 -8.36 5.99
C ASP A 147 -18.39 -9.34 4.82
N GLN A 148 -18.68 -8.89 3.60
CA GLN A 148 -18.55 -9.71 2.39
C GLN A 148 -17.08 -10.01 2.08
N PHE A 149 -16.19 -9.02 2.27
CA PHE A 149 -14.75 -9.23 2.14
C PHE A 149 -14.23 -10.23 3.18
N ASN A 150 -14.68 -10.13 4.44
CA ASN A 150 -14.25 -11.05 5.49
C ASN A 150 -14.66 -12.48 5.15
N HIS A 151 -15.89 -12.68 4.67
CA HIS A 151 -16.36 -13.98 4.22
C HIS A 151 -15.50 -14.51 3.06
N TYR A 152 -15.35 -13.71 2.00
CA TYR A 152 -14.53 -14.03 0.83
C TYR A 152 -13.10 -14.44 1.21
N ALA A 153 -12.39 -13.59 1.95
CA ALA A 153 -10.99 -13.82 2.29
C ALA A 153 -10.82 -15.07 3.18
N THR A 154 -11.78 -15.33 4.07
CA THR A 154 -11.76 -16.52 4.94
C THR A 154 -11.98 -17.80 4.14
N GLU A 155 -12.97 -17.82 3.24
CA GLU A 155 -13.24 -19.00 2.41
C GLU A 155 -12.11 -19.23 1.39
N PHE A 156 -11.60 -18.16 0.76
CA PHE A 156 -10.44 -18.25 -0.12
C PHE A 156 -9.20 -18.82 0.61
N PHE A 157 -8.95 -18.36 1.84
CA PHE A 157 -7.84 -18.88 2.64
C PHE A 157 -8.01 -20.38 2.97
N LYS A 158 -9.23 -20.82 3.33
CA LYS A 158 -9.51 -22.24 3.57
C LYS A 158 -9.28 -23.10 2.33
N ILE A 159 -9.76 -22.64 1.16
CA ILE A 159 -9.57 -23.35 -0.11
C ILE A 159 -8.07 -23.53 -0.39
N LEU A 160 -7.25 -22.48 -0.21
CA LEU A 160 -5.80 -22.58 -0.41
C LEU A 160 -5.10 -23.46 0.63
N GLN A 161 -5.65 -23.61 1.84
CA GLN A 161 -5.11 -24.53 2.84
C GLN A 161 -5.40 -26.00 2.51
N ASP A 162 -6.55 -26.27 1.90
CA ASP A 162 -6.99 -27.62 1.53
C ASP A 162 -6.36 -28.09 0.20
N ASP A 163 -5.99 -27.16 -0.69
CA ASP A 163 -5.32 -27.48 -1.95
C ASP A 163 -3.79 -27.61 -1.78
N LEU A 164 -3.30 -28.85 -1.82
CA LEU A 164 -1.87 -29.19 -1.74
C LEU A 164 -1.03 -28.61 -2.90
N THR A 165 -1.65 -28.11 -3.97
CA THR A 165 -0.95 -27.50 -5.10
C THR A 165 -0.65 -26.02 -4.90
N PHE A 166 -1.45 -25.32 -4.11
CA PHE A 166 -1.18 -23.94 -3.71
C PHE A 166 -0.26 -23.94 -2.51
N LYS A 167 0.93 -23.36 -2.66
CA LYS A 167 1.73 -23.01 -1.50
C LYS A 167 1.00 -21.85 -0.82
N THR A 168 0.78 -21.95 0.49
CA THR A 168 0.29 -20.85 1.35
C THR A 168 1.04 -19.52 1.16
N GLU A 169 2.18 -19.57 0.49
CA GLU A 169 3.02 -18.47 0.04
C GLU A 169 2.34 -17.51 -0.96
N ASP A 170 1.27 -17.94 -1.64
CA ASP A 170 0.61 -17.16 -2.70
C ASP A 170 -0.68 -16.45 -2.24
N PHE A 171 -1.23 -16.73 -1.05
CA PHE A 171 -2.48 -16.13 -0.57
C PHE A 171 -2.48 -14.59 -0.69
N PHE A 172 -1.38 -13.95 -0.28
CA PHE A 172 -1.27 -12.49 -0.27
C PHE A 172 -1.43 -11.88 -1.68
N HIS A 173 -0.80 -12.48 -2.69
CA HIS A 173 -0.87 -11.98 -4.08
C HIS A 173 -2.16 -12.39 -4.77
N GLU A 174 -2.66 -13.61 -4.50
CA GLU A 174 -3.83 -14.14 -5.18
C GLU A 174 -5.15 -13.56 -4.66
N LEU A 175 -5.21 -13.15 -3.39
CA LEU A 175 -6.43 -12.62 -2.78
C LEU A 175 -7.10 -11.51 -3.61
N PRO A 176 -6.38 -10.51 -4.17
CA PRO A 176 -6.99 -9.54 -5.08
C PRO A 176 -7.02 -9.93 -6.56
N ASN A 177 -6.23 -10.93 -7.00
CA ASN A 177 -5.95 -11.15 -8.43
C ASN A 177 -7.18 -11.54 -9.23
N GLN A 178 -8.08 -12.36 -8.67
CA GLN A 178 -9.27 -12.86 -9.37
C GLN A 178 -10.26 -11.75 -9.78
N PHE A 179 -10.15 -10.55 -9.20
CA PHE A 179 -11.00 -9.40 -9.53
C PHE A 179 -10.27 -8.33 -10.33
N LEU A 180 -9.06 -8.60 -10.82
CA LEU A 180 -8.26 -7.66 -11.57
C LEU A 180 -8.19 -8.03 -13.04
N THR A 181 -8.75 -7.16 -13.89
CA THR A 181 -8.58 -7.25 -15.34
C THR A 181 -7.36 -6.46 -15.78
N ARG A 182 -6.56 -7.02 -16.69
CA ARG A 182 -5.39 -6.38 -17.30
C ARG A 182 -5.69 -5.94 -18.73
N VAL A 183 -5.35 -4.71 -19.06
CA VAL A 183 -5.38 -4.16 -20.42
C VAL A 183 -3.95 -3.88 -20.88
N GLN A 184 -3.61 -4.30 -22.09
CA GLN A 184 -2.28 -4.17 -22.68
C GLN A 184 -2.30 -3.14 -23.82
N GLY A 185 -1.26 -2.31 -23.92
CA GLY A 185 -1.06 -1.34 -25.00
C GLY A 185 -1.88 -0.06 -24.85
N GLU A 186 -2.54 0.14 -23.73
CA GLU A 186 -3.35 1.33 -23.45
C GLU A 186 -2.82 2.12 -22.27
N SER A 187 -3.05 3.43 -22.30
CA SER A 187 -2.67 4.33 -21.20
C SER A 187 -3.54 4.11 -19.96
N ALA A 188 -2.91 4.17 -18.79
CA ALA A 188 -3.58 4.02 -17.52
C ALA A 188 -4.69 5.08 -17.32
N ILE A 189 -5.87 4.61 -16.93
CA ILE A 189 -7.01 5.45 -16.56
C ILE A 189 -7.05 5.66 -15.04
N PRO A 190 -7.68 6.74 -14.54
CA PRO A 190 -7.84 6.93 -13.10
C PRO A 190 -8.52 5.72 -12.43
N GLY A 191 -8.03 5.31 -11.25
CA GLY A 191 -8.44 4.10 -10.53
C GLY A 191 -7.72 2.83 -10.99
N SER A 192 -6.90 2.89 -12.04
CA SER A 192 -6.08 1.76 -12.49
C SER A 192 -4.71 1.74 -11.81
N ILE A 193 -4.15 0.54 -11.75
CA ILE A 193 -2.81 0.22 -11.30
C ILE A 193 -1.95 0.01 -12.53
N THR A 194 -0.78 0.62 -12.59
CA THR A 194 0.14 0.48 -13.73
C THR A 194 1.58 0.49 -13.24
N TYR A 195 2.50 0.31 -14.18
CA TYR A 195 3.93 0.36 -13.95
C TYR A 195 4.54 1.49 -14.77
N ILE A 196 5.17 2.44 -14.09
CA ILE A 196 5.99 3.47 -14.73
C ILE A 196 7.41 2.93 -14.82
N THR A 197 7.91 2.71 -16.04
CA THR A 197 9.30 2.28 -16.26
C THR A 197 10.24 3.46 -16.47
N ASN A 198 11.51 3.24 -16.15
CA ASN A 198 12.62 4.06 -16.60
C ASN A 198 13.19 3.47 -17.91
N LEU A 199 14.30 4.03 -18.40
CA LEU A 199 14.95 3.61 -19.64
C LEU A 199 15.34 2.12 -19.60
N PRO A 200 15.26 1.38 -20.72
CA PRO A 200 15.55 -0.05 -20.77
C PRO A 200 16.98 -0.39 -20.30
N ASN A 201 17.93 0.53 -20.51
CA ASN A 201 19.33 0.36 -20.12
C ASN A 201 19.61 0.72 -18.64
N TYR A 202 18.62 1.18 -17.87
CA TYR A 202 18.83 1.56 -16.46
C TYR A 202 19.46 0.41 -15.66
N ALA A 203 18.88 -0.79 -15.77
CA ALA A 203 19.38 -1.98 -15.05
C ALA A 203 20.78 -2.42 -15.50
N SER A 204 21.23 -1.99 -16.69
CA SER A 204 22.60 -2.25 -17.18
C SER A 204 23.65 -1.43 -16.44
N PHE A 205 23.29 -0.25 -15.91
CA PHE A 205 24.18 0.62 -15.14
C PHE A 205 23.99 0.45 -13.63
N LYS A 206 22.72 0.37 -13.21
CA LYS A 206 22.27 0.38 -11.81
C LYS A 206 21.36 -0.83 -11.55
N PRO A 207 21.94 -2.05 -11.48
CA PRO A 207 21.15 -3.27 -11.32
C PRO A 207 20.37 -3.32 -9.99
N GLN A 208 20.83 -2.61 -8.95
CA GLN A 208 20.18 -2.47 -7.64
C GLN A 208 19.52 -1.08 -7.46
N GLY A 209 19.41 -0.30 -8.53
CA GLY A 209 18.90 1.08 -8.46
C GLY A 209 17.39 1.14 -8.23
N ASN A 210 16.97 2.10 -7.40
CA ASN A 210 15.58 2.27 -6.96
C ASN A 210 14.63 2.87 -8.00
N ALA A 211 15.15 3.30 -9.15
CA ALA A 211 14.39 3.98 -10.18
C ALA A 211 14.30 3.16 -11.48
N ARG A 212 14.44 1.82 -11.44
CA ARG A 212 14.23 0.98 -12.63
C ARG A 212 12.80 1.12 -13.16
N GLY A 213 11.88 1.34 -12.25
CA GLY A 213 10.50 1.68 -12.49
C GLY A 213 9.72 1.55 -11.19
N SER A 214 8.43 1.79 -11.23
CA SER A 214 7.61 1.78 -10.03
C SER A 214 6.18 1.39 -10.33
N ASN A 215 5.67 0.55 -9.45
CA ASN A 215 4.25 0.30 -9.31
C ASN A 215 3.57 1.58 -8.84
N VAL A 216 2.52 1.99 -9.56
CA VAL A 216 1.77 3.21 -9.26
C VAL A 216 0.27 2.99 -9.41
N VAL A 217 -0.52 3.82 -8.73
CA VAL A 217 -1.96 3.96 -8.98
C VAL A 217 -2.21 5.29 -9.67
N CYS A 218 -2.94 5.28 -10.79
CA CYS A 218 -3.38 6.48 -11.48
C CYS A 218 -4.55 7.11 -10.70
N THR A 219 -4.35 8.29 -10.11
CA THR A 219 -5.39 8.95 -9.28
C THR A 219 -6.18 9.98 -10.09
N ALA A 220 -5.57 10.56 -11.11
CA ALA A 220 -6.21 11.46 -12.06
C ALA A 220 -5.46 11.41 -13.40
N PRO A 221 -5.97 12.00 -14.49
CA PRO A 221 -5.24 12.03 -15.75
C PRO A 221 -3.82 12.59 -15.56
N SER A 222 -2.80 11.79 -15.88
CA SER A 222 -1.38 12.11 -15.68
C SER A 222 -0.95 12.35 -14.23
N GLN A 223 -1.71 11.87 -13.23
CA GLN A 223 -1.33 11.90 -11.82
C GLN A 223 -1.28 10.49 -11.25
N TYR A 224 -0.21 10.21 -10.50
CA TYR A 224 0.11 8.89 -10.02
C TYR A 224 0.59 8.93 -8.59
N LEU A 225 0.18 7.94 -7.82
CA LEU A 225 0.69 7.68 -6.48
C LEU A 225 1.62 6.47 -6.56
N GLY A 226 2.90 6.69 -6.27
CA GLY A 226 3.93 5.67 -6.39
C GLY A 226 4.40 5.10 -5.06
N PHE A 227 4.64 3.79 -5.05
CA PHE A 227 5.02 3.04 -3.84
C PHE A 227 6.53 2.94 -3.65
N SER A 228 7.26 4.03 -3.73
CA SER A 228 8.71 4.01 -3.55
C SER A 228 9.18 5.17 -2.69
N ALA A 229 10.40 5.09 -2.18
CA ALA A 229 10.96 6.12 -1.32
C ALA A 229 11.00 7.52 -1.97
N ILE A 230 11.02 7.57 -3.30
CA ILE A 230 11.13 8.80 -4.10
C ILE A 230 9.76 9.47 -4.34
N TYR A 231 8.65 8.73 -4.19
CA TYR A 231 7.29 9.22 -4.43
C TYR A 231 6.48 9.49 -3.15
N ARG A 232 7.13 9.52 -1.97
CA ARG A 232 6.50 9.57 -0.63
C ARG A 232 5.50 10.73 -0.37
N THR A 233 5.45 11.74 -1.23
CA THR A 233 4.68 12.98 -1.02
C THR A 233 3.22 12.91 -1.48
N GLY A 234 2.68 11.72 -1.77
CA GLY A 234 1.31 11.54 -2.26
C GLY A 234 1.24 11.56 -3.79
N PRO A 235 0.06 11.82 -4.38
CA PRO A 235 -0.10 11.86 -5.83
C PRO A 235 0.80 12.93 -6.49
N GLN A 236 1.52 12.53 -7.53
CA GLN A 236 2.43 13.38 -8.29
C GLN A 236 2.07 13.37 -9.77
N SER A 237 2.33 14.48 -10.46
CA SER A 237 2.16 14.51 -11.91
C SER A 237 3.25 13.71 -12.61
N ILE A 238 2.96 13.21 -13.82
CA ILE A 238 3.95 12.49 -14.63
C ILE A 238 5.21 13.33 -14.90
N VAL A 239 5.07 14.65 -14.99
CA VAL A 239 6.20 15.58 -15.20
C VAL A 239 7.12 15.61 -13.98
N VAL A 240 6.57 15.58 -12.77
CA VAL A 240 7.37 15.52 -11.53
C VAL A 240 8.11 14.18 -11.46
N ILE A 241 7.40 13.08 -11.73
CA ILE A 241 7.97 11.73 -11.78
C ILE A 241 9.13 11.66 -12.78
N GLU A 242 8.93 12.17 -14.00
CA GLU A 242 9.96 12.20 -15.04
C GLU A 242 11.20 12.99 -14.64
N SER A 243 11.02 14.11 -13.92
CA SER A 243 12.14 14.90 -13.40
C SER A 243 12.92 14.13 -12.33
N GLN A 244 12.22 13.46 -11.41
CA GLN A 244 12.85 12.68 -10.35
C GLN A 244 13.58 11.45 -10.91
N ASP A 245 12.98 10.76 -11.87
CA ASP A 245 13.59 9.63 -12.57
C ASP A 245 14.87 10.05 -13.32
N LEU A 246 14.88 11.25 -13.91
CA LEU A 246 16.08 11.81 -14.55
C LEU A 246 17.19 12.07 -13.53
N ASP A 247 16.88 12.72 -12.40
CA ASP A 247 17.85 13.00 -11.34
C ASP A 247 18.47 11.70 -10.82
N LEU A 248 17.64 10.69 -10.56
CA LEU A 248 18.06 9.37 -10.12
C LEU A 248 18.82 8.61 -11.20
N TYR A 249 18.43 8.70 -12.48
CA TYR A 249 19.21 8.12 -13.57
C TYR A 249 20.62 8.69 -13.56
N CYS A 250 20.74 10.00 -13.38
CA CYS A 250 21.96 10.77 -13.48
C CYS A 250 22.86 10.79 -12.24
N ASP A 251 22.41 10.22 -11.13
CA ASP A 251 23.20 10.05 -9.91
C ASP A 251 24.37 9.07 -10.15
N PRO A 252 25.63 9.43 -9.89
CA PRO A 252 26.75 8.50 -10.06
C PRO A 252 26.99 7.58 -8.85
N THR A 253 26.33 7.79 -7.70
CA THR A 253 26.69 7.15 -6.43
C THR A 253 26.38 5.67 -6.34
N ASP A 254 25.45 5.17 -7.15
CA ASP A 254 24.94 3.79 -7.18
C ASP A 254 25.19 3.10 -8.54
N VAL A 255 26.10 3.63 -9.35
CA VAL A 255 26.51 3.00 -10.62
C VAL A 255 27.46 1.84 -10.32
N GLU A 256 27.09 0.64 -10.72
CA GLU A 256 27.90 -0.56 -10.51
C GLU A 256 28.57 -1.05 -11.81
N ARG A 257 28.02 -0.68 -12.97
CA ARG A 257 28.40 -1.24 -14.27
C ARG A 257 28.45 -0.15 -15.35
N ASN A 258 29.35 -0.33 -16.32
CA ASN A 258 29.45 0.49 -17.54
C ASN A 258 29.42 2.02 -17.27
N HIS A 259 30.28 2.45 -16.33
CA HIS A 259 30.38 3.83 -15.82
C HIS A 259 30.58 4.89 -16.92
N GLU A 260 31.39 4.57 -17.94
CA GLU A 260 31.67 5.50 -19.05
C GLU A 260 30.41 5.82 -19.86
N GLU A 261 29.62 4.78 -20.19
CA GLU A 261 28.39 4.94 -20.94
C GLU A 261 27.31 5.66 -20.11
N HIS A 262 27.19 5.30 -18.83
CA HIS A 262 26.33 6.03 -17.88
C HIS A 262 26.69 7.51 -17.82
N ALA A 263 27.97 7.85 -17.66
CA ALA A 263 28.44 9.23 -17.59
C ALA A 263 28.16 9.99 -18.90
N ARG A 264 28.38 9.33 -20.05
CA ARG A 264 28.10 9.88 -21.38
C ARG A 264 26.61 10.20 -21.56
N LEU A 265 25.72 9.24 -21.26
CA LEU A 265 24.27 9.40 -21.38
C LEU A 265 23.74 10.42 -20.37
N SER A 266 24.22 10.39 -19.13
CA SER A 266 23.87 11.37 -18.09
C SER A 266 24.21 12.79 -18.53
N LYS A 267 25.36 13.02 -19.16
CA LYS A 267 25.73 14.33 -19.71
C LYS A 267 24.78 14.79 -20.81
N ILE A 268 24.34 13.87 -21.68
CA ILE A 268 23.38 14.16 -22.75
C ILE A 268 22.02 14.54 -22.14
N PHE A 269 21.50 13.72 -21.23
CA PHE A 269 20.17 13.93 -20.63
C PHE A 269 20.13 15.16 -19.71
N LYS A 270 21.17 15.46 -18.94
CA LYS A 270 21.25 16.72 -18.16
C LYS A 270 21.21 17.96 -19.05
N ARG A 271 21.85 17.91 -20.23
CA ARG A 271 21.85 19.02 -21.19
C ARG A 271 20.52 19.14 -21.91
N THR A 272 19.86 18.02 -22.17
CA THR A 272 18.60 17.97 -22.92
C THR A 272 17.59 17.03 -22.24
N PRO A 273 16.93 17.47 -21.15
CA PRO A 273 15.99 16.62 -20.41
C PRO A 273 14.84 16.06 -21.23
N SER A 274 14.39 16.78 -22.28
CA SER A 274 13.33 16.31 -23.17
C SER A 274 13.69 15.00 -23.89
N LEU A 275 14.97 14.76 -24.19
CA LEU A 275 15.41 13.49 -24.80
C LEU A 275 15.25 12.31 -23.82
N PHE A 276 15.46 12.54 -22.53
CA PHE A 276 15.20 11.52 -21.51
C PHE A 276 13.71 11.19 -21.46
N VAL A 277 12.85 12.21 -21.41
CA VAL A 277 11.40 12.06 -21.39
C VAL A 277 10.90 11.30 -22.62
N GLU A 278 11.34 11.70 -23.82
CA GLU A 278 10.97 11.03 -25.07
C GLU A 278 11.40 9.56 -25.09
N SER A 279 12.65 9.29 -24.70
CA SER A 279 13.20 7.93 -24.67
C SER A 279 12.48 7.05 -23.64
N ARG A 280 12.15 7.60 -22.46
CA ARG A 280 11.39 6.89 -21.42
C ARG A 280 9.98 6.57 -21.90
N ARG A 281 9.26 7.55 -22.46
CA ARG A 281 7.89 7.35 -22.95
C ARG A 281 7.85 6.33 -24.09
N LYS A 282 8.85 6.32 -24.97
CA LYS A 282 8.98 5.27 -25.99
C LYS A 282 9.14 3.88 -25.36
N ALA A 283 9.98 3.74 -24.35
CA ALA A 283 10.14 2.48 -23.63
C ALA A 283 8.87 2.06 -22.87
N GLN A 284 8.15 3.02 -22.30
CA GLN A 284 6.86 2.78 -21.63
C GLN A 284 5.83 2.19 -22.60
N GLN A 285 5.73 2.73 -23.83
CA GLN A 285 4.82 2.21 -24.86
C GLN A 285 5.07 0.74 -25.24
N GLU A 286 6.30 0.26 -25.12
CA GLU A 286 6.65 -1.14 -25.42
C GLU A 286 6.13 -2.11 -24.35
N ILE A 287 5.86 -1.63 -23.14
CA ILE A 287 5.44 -2.46 -22.01
C ILE A 287 4.09 -2.04 -21.42
N ASP A 288 3.44 -1.02 -21.97
CA ASP A 288 2.28 -0.36 -21.37
C ASP A 288 1.16 -1.35 -21.05
N PHE A 289 0.77 -1.37 -19.78
CA PHE A 289 -0.39 -2.10 -19.31
C PHE A 289 -0.98 -1.37 -18.12
N TYR A 290 -2.26 -1.62 -17.85
CA TYR A 290 -2.84 -1.31 -16.56
C TYR A 290 -3.73 -2.45 -16.09
N GLN A 291 -3.91 -2.52 -14.77
CA GLN A 291 -4.86 -3.39 -14.11
C GLN A 291 -5.95 -2.54 -13.45
N PHE A 292 -7.17 -3.03 -13.41
CA PHE A 292 -8.27 -2.38 -12.71
C PHE A 292 -9.18 -3.42 -12.08
N PHE A 293 -9.90 -3.03 -11.03
CA PHE A 293 -10.92 -3.89 -10.44
C PHE A 293 -12.12 -3.97 -11.39
N ASP A 294 -12.41 -5.18 -11.86
CA ASP A 294 -13.48 -5.45 -12.81
C ASP A 294 -14.82 -5.47 -12.09
N LEU A 295 -15.68 -4.51 -12.42
CA LEU A 295 -16.97 -4.40 -11.76
C LEU A 295 -17.88 -5.59 -12.05
N GLU A 296 -17.80 -6.16 -13.26
CA GLU A 296 -18.64 -7.31 -13.61
C GLU A 296 -18.27 -8.51 -12.76
N GLU A 297 -16.98 -8.81 -12.64
CA GLU A 297 -16.48 -9.90 -11.78
C GLU A 297 -16.84 -9.68 -10.31
N LEU A 298 -16.68 -8.45 -9.80
CA LEU A 298 -17.07 -8.10 -8.43
C LEU A 298 -18.58 -8.32 -8.19
N GLN A 299 -19.43 -7.91 -9.13
CA GLN A 299 -20.88 -8.06 -9.02
C GLN A 299 -21.30 -9.54 -9.13
N GLN A 300 -20.70 -10.29 -10.05
CA GLN A 300 -20.95 -11.73 -10.18
C GLN A 300 -20.59 -12.47 -8.89
N PHE A 301 -19.46 -12.13 -8.26
CA PHE A 301 -19.09 -12.69 -6.97
C PHE A 301 -20.10 -12.35 -5.87
N VAL A 302 -20.52 -11.08 -5.77
CA VAL A 302 -21.50 -10.64 -4.77
C VAL A 302 -22.86 -11.34 -4.95
N GLU A 303 -23.28 -11.59 -6.19
CA GLU A 303 -24.55 -12.24 -6.50
C GLU A 303 -24.53 -13.76 -6.30
N LYS A 304 -23.46 -14.43 -6.73
CA LYS A 304 -23.39 -15.90 -6.77
C LYS A 304 -22.64 -16.50 -5.58
N GLY A 305 -21.74 -15.74 -4.96
CA GLY A 305 -20.84 -16.23 -3.91
C GLY A 305 -19.80 -17.24 -4.38
N GLU A 306 -19.57 -17.35 -5.70
CA GLU A 306 -18.64 -18.33 -6.28
C GLU A 306 -17.22 -17.78 -6.28
N ILE A 307 -16.30 -18.50 -5.64
CA ILE A 307 -14.86 -18.22 -5.67
C ILE A 307 -14.27 -19.08 -6.78
N TYR A 308 -13.71 -18.45 -7.82
CA TYR A 308 -12.99 -19.17 -8.87
C TYR A 308 -11.50 -19.25 -8.49
N THR A 309 -10.99 -20.48 -8.40
CA THR A 309 -9.56 -20.79 -8.26
C THR A 309 -8.99 -21.29 -9.56
#